data_AF-A0A368NA99-F1
#
_entry.id   AF-A0A368NA99-F1
#
_cell.length_a   1.000
_cell.length_b   1.000
_cell.length_c   1.000
_cell.angle_alpha   90.00
_cell.angle_beta   90.00
_cell.angle_gamma   90.00
#
_symmetry.space_group_name_H-M   'P 1'
#
loop_
_entity.id
_entity.type
_entity.pdbx_description
1 polymer ?
#
loop_
_entity_poly.entity_id
_entity_poly.type
_entity_poly.pdbx_seq_one_letter_code
_entity_poly.pdbx_strand_id
1 'polypeptide(L)'
;MVTTFETESLTRLHWIGIVLAALTGIVHLYFGVLALDTLQGASFVLAGIAFFVAIGLLLLDVRRPLLYLAGIPFTGVQVVLYFYLNWPNVLSPGGIGDKVVQVALIAILVILYRRESAAAASAAR
;
A
#
# COMPACT_ATOMS: atom_id res chain seq x y z
N MET A 1 -13.70 23.31 8.10
CA MET A 1 -12.53 22.91 8.90
C MET A 1 -11.44 22.52 7.90
N VAL A 2 -10.35 23.27 7.82
CA VAL A 2 -9.22 22.91 6.96
C VAL A 2 -8.47 21.82 7.70
N THR A 3 -8.50 20.58 7.19
CA THR A 3 -7.62 19.52 7.69
C THR A 3 -6.21 19.80 7.19
N THR A 4 -5.31 20.12 8.11
CA THR A 4 -3.88 20.27 7.83
C THR A 4 -3.22 18.90 7.68
N PHE A 5 -2.22 18.79 6.81
CA PHE A 5 -1.40 17.58 6.71
C PHE A 5 -0.34 17.56 7.80
N GLU A 6 -0.26 16.45 8.54
CA GLU A 6 0.63 16.23 9.68
C GLU A 6 1.93 15.54 9.23
N THR A 7 2.82 16.31 8.61
CA THR A 7 4.02 15.76 7.94
C THR A 7 5.30 15.82 8.76
N GLU A 8 5.35 16.58 9.85
CA GLU A 8 6.58 16.78 10.65
C GLU A 8 7.13 15.48 11.24
N SER A 9 6.25 14.55 11.60
CA SER A 9 6.61 13.24 12.15
C SER A 9 6.98 12.20 11.08
N LEU A 10 6.86 12.54 9.79
CA LEU A 10 7.16 11.61 8.69
C LEU A 10 8.66 11.49 8.43
N THR A 11 9.21 10.36 8.82
CA THR A 11 10.59 9.97 8.46
C THR A 11 10.74 9.65 6.97
N ARG A 12 11.99 9.56 6.48
CA ARG A 12 12.31 9.15 5.10
C ARG A 12 11.64 7.83 4.68
N LEU A 13 11.49 6.87 5.59
CA LEU A 13 10.81 5.60 5.28
C LEU A 13 9.32 5.79 4.98
N HIS A 14 8.64 6.74 5.61
CA HIS A 14 7.25 7.06 5.27
C HIS A 14 7.14 7.59 3.85
N TRP A 15 8.03 8.50 3.46
CA TRP A 15 8.05 9.05 2.11
C TRP A 15 8.33 8.00 1.05
N ILE A 16 9.28 7.08 1.30
CA ILE A 16 9.50 5.95 0.40
C ILE A 16 8.25 5.07 0.33
N GLY A 17 7.61 4.76 1.47
CA GLY A 17 6.35 4.02 1.53
C GLY A 17 5.22 4.68 0.73
N ILE A 18 5.09 6.01 0.83
CA ILE A 18 4.12 6.80 0.05
C ILE A 18 4.38 6.66 -1.44
N VAL A 19 5.64 6.81 -1.89
CA VAL A 19 6.00 6.66 -3.31
C VAL A 19 5.68 5.26 -3.81
N LEU A 20 6.05 4.21 -3.06
CA LEU A 20 5.75 2.83 -3.45
C LEU A 20 4.23 2.57 -3.50
N ALA A 21 3.47 3.04 -2.50
CA ALA A 21 2.01 2.91 -2.49
C ALA A 21 1.35 3.66 -3.65
N ALA A 22 1.85 4.86 -3.98
CA ALA A 22 1.36 5.64 -5.11
C ALA A 22 1.63 4.93 -6.45
N LEU A 23 2.84 4.40 -6.64
CA LEU A 23 3.19 3.62 -7.83
C LEU A 23 2.27 2.40 -8.00
N THR A 24 2.09 1.61 -6.94
CA THR A 24 1.16 0.47 -6.94
C THR A 24 -0.27 0.91 -7.25
N GLY A 25 -0.73 2.00 -6.63
CA GLY A 25 -2.06 2.55 -6.86
C GLY A 25 -2.29 2.97 -8.32
N ILE A 26 -1.31 3.63 -8.94
CA ILE A 26 -1.36 4.01 -10.36
C ILE A 26 -1.46 2.78 -11.25
N VAL A 27 -0.64 1.76 -11.00
CA VAL A 27 -0.66 0.51 -11.79
C VAL A 27 -2.02 -0.18 -11.69
N HIS A 28 -2.61 -0.22 -10.50
CA HIS A 28 -3.92 -0.82 -10.27
C HIS A 28 -5.04 -0.03 -10.96
N LEU A 29 -5.02 1.31 -10.88
CA LEU A 29 -5.97 2.13 -11.62
C LEU A 29 -5.83 1.95 -13.13
N TYR A 30 -4.60 1.92 -13.65
CA TYR A 30 -4.34 1.71 -15.07
C TYR A 30 -4.93 0.39 -15.58
N PHE A 31 -4.55 -0.73 -14.97
CA PHE A 31 -5.09 -2.04 -15.39
C PHE A 31 -6.58 -2.20 -15.08
N GLY A 32 -7.06 -1.58 -13.99
CA GLY A 32 -8.46 -1.61 -13.62
C GLY A 32 -9.35 -0.90 -14.64
N VAL A 33 -8.94 0.28 -15.12
CA VAL A 33 -9.67 1.03 -16.17
C VAL A 33 -9.68 0.28 -17.49
N LEU A 34 -8.59 -0.40 -17.85
CA LEU A 34 -8.52 -1.20 -19.09
C LEU A 34 -9.45 -2.42 -19.09
N ALA A 35 -9.91 -2.88 -17.92
CA ALA A 35 -10.73 -4.09 -17.77
C ALA A 35 -11.96 -3.84 -16.88
N LEU A 36 -12.49 -2.61 -16.87
CA LEU A 36 -13.50 -2.15 -15.91
C LEU A 36 -14.83 -2.94 -15.99
N ASP A 37 -15.12 -3.52 -17.14
CA ASP A 37 -16.26 -4.40 -17.41
C ASP A 37 -16.13 -5.80 -16.77
N THR A 38 -14.98 -6.11 -16.18
CA THR A 38 -14.72 -7.37 -15.47
C THR A 38 -14.70 -7.17 -13.96
N LEU A 39 -15.03 -8.23 -13.21
CA LEU A 39 -14.90 -8.22 -11.75
C LEU A 39 -13.45 -7.95 -11.30
N GLN A 40 -12.48 -8.50 -12.04
CA GLN A 40 -11.06 -8.30 -11.76
C GLN A 40 -10.66 -6.84 -11.96
N GLY A 41 -11.01 -6.20 -13.07
CA GLY A 41 -10.71 -4.79 -13.30
C GLY A 41 -11.39 -3.87 -12.28
N ALA A 42 -12.65 -4.14 -11.94
CA ALA A 42 -13.33 -3.41 -10.86
C ALA A 42 -12.59 -3.54 -9.51
N SER A 43 -12.14 -4.76 -9.16
CA SER A 43 -11.32 -4.97 -7.95
C SER A 43 -9.99 -4.23 -7.98
N PHE A 44 -9.37 -4.09 -9.15
CA PHE A 44 -8.13 -3.34 -9.33
C PHE A 44 -8.37 -1.84 -9.14
N VAL A 45 -9.46 -1.29 -9.68
CA VAL A 45 -9.82 0.12 -9.41
C VAL A 45 -10.03 0.37 -7.93
N LEU A 46 -10.78 -0.50 -7.25
CA LEU A 46 -10.99 -0.40 -5.81
C LEU A 46 -9.66 -0.48 -5.03
N ALA A 47 -8.75 -1.37 -5.43
CA ALA A 47 -7.43 -1.47 -4.82
C ALA A 47 -6.59 -0.20 -5.04
N GLY A 48 -6.61 0.35 -6.26
CA GLY A 48 -5.94 1.60 -6.60
C GLY A 48 -6.42 2.76 -5.73
N ILE A 49 -7.74 2.92 -5.59
CA ILE A 49 -8.35 3.93 -4.70
C ILE A 49 -7.90 3.70 -3.24
N ALA A 50 -7.91 2.45 -2.76
CA ALA A 50 -7.53 2.13 -1.40
C ALA A 50 -6.09 2.55 -1.07
N PHE A 51 -5.13 2.41 -2.00
CA PHE A 51 -3.76 2.90 -1.79
C PHE A 51 -3.70 4.43 -1.61
N PHE A 52 -4.42 5.19 -2.44
CA PHE A 52 -4.47 6.65 -2.31
C PHE A 52 -5.21 7.11 -1.05
N VAL A 53 -6.29 6.43 -0.67
CA VAL A 53 -6.97 6.67 0.60
C VAL A 53 -6.02 6.42 1.77
N ALA A 54 -5.26 5.32 1.75
CA ALA A 54 -4.29 5.01 2.80
C ALA A 54 -3.17 6.08 2.89
N ILE A 55 -2.69 6.60 1.77
CA ILE A 55 -1.75 7.74 1.74
C ILE A 55 -2.39 8.97 2.40
N GLY A 56 -3.64 9.31 2.05
CA GLY A 56 -4.36 10.42 2.67
C GLY A 56 -4.49 10.26 4.18
N LEU A 57 -4.90 9.07 4.65
CA LEU A 57 -5.01 8.77 6.08
C LEU A 57 -3.66 8.86 6.80
N LEU A 58 -2.56 8.42 6.17
CA LEU A 58 -1.21 8.55 6.71
C LEU A 58 -0.81 10.02 6.90
N LEU A 59 -1.06 10.85 5.88
CA LEU A 59 -0.75 12.29 5.89
C LEU A 59 -1.61 13.06 6.90
N LEU A 60 -2.78 12.53 7.25
CA LEU A 60 -3.67 13.08 8.30
C LEU A 60 -3.39 12.49 9.70
N ASP A 61 -2.32 11.71 9.85
CA ASP A 61 -1.94 11.03 11.10
C ASP A 61 -3.03 10.11 11.68
N VAL A 62 -3.86 9.51 10.82
CA VAL A 62 -4.97 8.67 11.26
C VAL A 62 -4.45 7.28 11.64
N ARG A 63 -4.21 7.05 12.93
CA ARG A 63 -3.89 5.74 13.54
C ARG A 63 -2.86 4.94 12.72
N ARG A 64 -1.72 5.57 12.42
CA ARG A 64 -0.71 5.03 11.49
C ARG A 64 -0.30 3.57 11.73
N PRO A 65 -0.14 3.08 12.99
CA PRO A 65 0.17 1.67 13.22
C PRO A 65 -0.89 0.71 12.67
N LEU A 66 -2.18 1.07 12.75
CA LEU A 66 -3.26 0.28 12.18
C LEU A 66 -3.24 0.33 10.65
N LEU A 67 -2.90 1.48 10.05
CA LEU A 67 -2.74 1.58 8.60
C LEU A 67 -1.65 0.65 8.09
N TYR A 68 -0.50 0.58 8.77
CA TYR A 68 0.57 -0.35 8.38
C TYR A 68 0.12 -1.80 8.53
N LEU A 69 -0.49 -2.12 9.66
CA LEU A 69 -0.95 -3.47 9.97
C LEU A 69 -2.03 -3.95 8.98
N ALA A 70 -2.91 -3.07 8.52
CA ALA A 70 -3.89 -3.38 7.48
C ALA A 70 -3.27 -3.44 6.09
N GLY A 71 -2.33 -2.54 5.78
CA GLY A 71 -1.65 -2.46 4.49
C GLY A 71 -0.82 -3.71 4.16
N ILE A 72 -0.23 -4.36 5.17
CA ILE A 72 0.56 -5.60 5.00
C ILE A 72 -0.28 -6.74 4.39
N PRO A 73 -1.36 -7.24 5.03
CA PRO A 73 -2.17 -8.31 4.47
C PRO A 73 -2.93 -7.85 3.22
N PHE A 74 -3.38 -6.60 3.16
CA PHE A 74 -4.04 -6.05 1.96
C PHE A 74 -3.14 -6.16 0.71
N THR A 75 -1.88 -5.75 0.84
CA THR A 75 -0.90 -5.83 -0.24
C THR A 75 -0.48 -7.28 -0.50
N GLY A 76 -0.27 -8.08 0.57
CA GLY A 76 0.14 -9.48 0.45
C GLY A 76 -0.88 -10.35 -0.30
N VAL A 77 -2.18 -10.16 -0.05
CA VAL A 77 -3.24 -10.87 -0.78
C VAL A 77 -3.19 -10.59 -2.27
N GLN A 78 -2.94 -9.33 -2.68
CA GLN A 78 -2.80 -8.99 -4.09
C GLN A 78 -1.60 -9.68 -4.74
N VAL A 79 -0.49 -9.81 -4.01
CA VAL A 79 0.68 -10.57 -4.48
C VAL A 79 0.29 -12.02 -4.76
N VAL A 80 -0.33 -12.69 -3.79
CA VAL A 80 -0.75 -14.09 -3.92
C VAL A 80 -1.77 -14.27 -5.05
N LEU A 81 -2.80 -13.42 -5.11
CA LEU A 81 -3.84 -13.48 -6.14
C LEU A 81 -3.27 -13.28 -7.54
N TYR A 82 -2.27 -12.43 -7.73
CA TYR A 82 -1.62 -12.28 -9.02
C TYR A 82 -1.01 -13.59 -9.51
N PHE A 83 -0.20 -14.25 -8.69
CA PHE A 83 0.41 -15.53 -9.07
C PHE A 83 -0.65 -16.60 -9.30
N TYR A 84 -1.67 -16.67 -8.44
CA TYR A 84 -2.76 -17.64 -8.58
C TYR A 84 -3.56 -17.47 -9.88
N LEU A 85 -3.94 -16.24 -10.22
CA LEU A 85 -4.80 -15.97 -11.38
C LEU A 85 -4.05 -15.90 -12.71
N ASN A 86 -2.73 -15.65 -12.69
CA ASN A 86 -1.94 -15.48 -13.92
C ASN A 86 -1.03 -16.67 -14.21
N TRP A 87 -1.04 -17.74 -13.40
CA TRP A 87 -0.18 -18.90 -13.61
C TRP A 87 -0.47 -19.60 -14.94
N PRO A 88 0.55 -19.98 -15.75
CA PRO A 88 1.99 -19.81 -15.53
C PRO A 88 2.58 -18.48 -16.06
N ASN A 89 1.78 -17.63 -16.68
CA ASN A 89 2.19 -16.40 -17.35
C ASN A 89 2.34 -15.19 -16.41
N VAL A 90 3.27 -15.29 -15.44
CA VAL A 90 3.46 -14.32 -14.35
C VAL A 90 4.59 -13.30 -14.59
N LEU A 91 5.22 -13.32 -15.77
CA LEU A 91 6.38 -12.48 -16.07
C LEU A 91 6.03 -11.25 -16.93
N SER A 92 4.76 -10.87 -17.01
CA SER A 92 4.37 -9.63 -17.68
C SER A 92 5.06 -8.44 -16.99
N PRO A 93 5.77 -7.55 -17.72
CA PRO A 93 6.60 -6.51 -17.10
C PRO A 93 5.85 -5.63 -16.08
N GLY A 94 4.62 -5.24 -16.40
CA GLY A 94 3.78 -4.46 -15.49
C GLY A 94 3.31 -5.24 -14.27
N GLY A 95 2.95 -6.52 -14.45
CA GLY A 95 2.49 -7.37 -13.36
C GLY A 95 3.62 -7.71 -12.39
N ILE A 96 4.75 -8.22 -12.89
CA ILE A 96 5.88 -8.61 -12.02
C ILE A 96 6.56 -7.39 -11.39
N GLY A 97 6.68 -6.28 -12.13
CA GLY A 97 7.27 -5.04 -11.63
C GLY A 97 6.48 -4.47 -10.44
N ASP A 98 5.16 -4.44 -10.54
CA ASP A 98 4.28 -4.05 -9.43
C ASP A 98 4.46 -4.96 -8.21
N LYS A 99 4.66 -6.27 -8.41
CA LYS A 99 4.84 -7.21 -7.30
C LYS A 99 6.15 -6.97 -6.54
N VAL A 100 7.22 -6.56 -7.24
CA VAL A 100 8.47 -6.12 -6.59
C VAL A 100 8.23 -4.87 -5.74
N VAL A 101 7.50 -3.89 -6.27
CA VAL A 101 7.12 -2.67 -5.54
C VAL A 101 6.28 -3.01 -4.30
N GLN A 102 5.31 -3.93 -4.43
CA GLN A 102 4.46 -4.40 -3.34
C GLN A 102 5.25 -5.11 -2.24
N VAL A 103 6.20 -5.99 -2.58
CA VAL A 103 7.06 -6.66 -1.59
C VAL A 103 7.94 -5.65 -0.85
N ALA A 104 8.51 -4.67 -1.56
CA ALA A 104 9.27 -3.59 -0.93
C ALA A 104 8.39 -2.74 0.00
N LEU A 105 7.15 -2.43 -0.41
CA LEU A 105 6.19 -1.72 0.41
C LEU A 105 5.88 -2.50 1.69
N ILE A 106 5.58 -3.80 1.59
CA ILE A 106 5.33 -4.67 2.76
C ILE A 106 6.51 -4.62 3.74
N ALA A 107 7.76 -4.71 3.24
CA ALA A 107 8.94 -4.62 4.09
C ALA A 107 9.00 -3.29 4.85
N ILE A 108 8.72 -2.17 4.18
CA ILE A 108 8.66 -0.84 4.83
C ILE A 108 7.56 -0.78 5.88
N LEU A 109 6.35 -1.25 5.56
CA LEU A 109 5.23 -1.26 6.51
C LEU A 109 5.55 -2.07 7.76
N VAL A 110 6.20 -3.23 7.62
CA VAL A 110 6.66 -4.04 8.75
C VAL A 110 7.67 -3.27 9.60
N ILE A 111 8.65 -2.60 8.97
CA ILE A 111 9.66 -1.81 9.69
C ILE A 111 9.00 -0.67 10.46
N LEU A 112 8.10 0.08 9.83
CA LEU A 112 7.38 1.19 10.46
C LEU A 112 6.52 0.72 11.63
N TYR A 113 5.73 -0.35 11.43
CA TYR A 113 4.89 -0.93 12.48
C TYR A 113 5.71 -1.34 13.71
N ARG A 114 6.86 -2.00 13.51
CA ARG A 114 7.72 -2.43 14.63
C ARG A 114 8.33 -1.26 15.38
N ARG A 115 8.79 -0.23 14.68
CA ARG A 115 9.41 0.96 15.30
C ARG A 115 8.41 1.75 16.13
N GLU A 116 7.22 1.98 15.59
CA GLU A 116 6.20 2.78 16.26
C GLU A 116 5.56 2.04 17.43
N SER A 117 5.33 0.73 17.29
CA SER A 117 4.84 -0.11 18.39
C SER A 117 5.84 -0.17 19.55
N ALA A 118 7.16 -0.24 19.25
CA ALA A 118 8.19 -0.21 20.28
C ALA A 118 8.25 1.15 21.00
N ALA A 119 8.17 2.26 20.26
CA ALA A 119 8.15 3.61 20.83
C ALA A 119 6.94 3.81 21.77
N ALA A 120 5.75 3.36 21.34
CA ALA A 120 4.54 3.41 22.17
C ALA A 120 4.68 2.58 23.45
N ALA A 121 5.27 1.38 23.37
CA ALA A 121 5.51 0.54 24.54
C ALA A 121 6.53 1.14 25.52
N SER A 122 7.54 1.87 25.02
CA SER A 122 8.50 2.59 25.85
C SER A 122 7.89 3.79 26.56
N ALA A 123 6.99 4.53 25.92
CA ALA A 123 6.33 5.70 26.51
C ALA A 123 5.30 5.35 27.61
N ALA A 124 4.84 4.10 27.64
CA ALA A 124 3.87 3.61 28.64
C ALA A 124 4.52 3.03 29.91
N ARG A 125 5.86 2.98 29.97
CA ARG A 125 6.63 2.53 31.14
C ARG A 125 7.10 3.71 31.96
#